data_AF-A0A6N3J681-F1
#
_entry.id   AF-A0A6N3J681-F1
#
_cell.length_a   1.000
_cell.length_b   1.000
_cell.length_c   1.000
_cell.angle_alpha   90.00
_cell.angle_beta   90.00
_cell.angle_gamma   90.00
#
_symmetry.space_group_name_H-M   'P 1'
#
loop_
_entity.id
_entity.type
_entity.pdbx_description
1 polymer ?
#
loop_
_entity_poly.entity_id
_entity_poly.type
_entity_poly.pdbx_seq_one_letter_code
_entity_poly.pdbx_strand_id
1 'polypeptide(L)'
;MSTKDSYRTPRAVYDFYDHQYHFVLDAAASDINARSPRYITEQQNTHETNWFHAAFGAPSDALGETHPEARTGHYVWMNPPYSNIGPFVETVIKWQAKGLGCVMLVMMDQSVGWFKRAVEHCQEVHLVIGGRLSFVDPVTEKPANGNNKGSMFLVFHPFGRPCDPRYRHIDRDEMLEGPVSLMRKSHSHIQGTIEQRSDDAEEGEQIGEFEAEQIDIDEQIARDSTVSNSVWPIEVMNIAKEVFERCGIKETTEIQFQELCEEANRQRLDGYPTDSIIDDLVMNMPTEKKPCAA
;
A
#
# COMPACT_ATOMS: atom_id res chain seq x y z
N MET A 1 11.49 11.73 -23.81
CA MET A 1 10.91 11.01 -22.67
C MET A 1 12.00 10.23 -21.94
N SER A 2 11.91 10.12 -20.62
CA SER A 2 12.74 9.19 -19.85
C SER A 2 12.33 7.76 -20.18
N THR A 3 13.27 6.87 -20.51
CA THR A 3 12.99 5.45 -20.83
C THR A 3 12.24 4.74 -19.69
N LYS A 4 12.33 5.26 -18.47
CA LYS A 4 11.66 4.77 -17.26
C LYS A 4 10.13 4.85 -17.33
N ASP A 5 9.59 5.84 -18.02
CA ASP A 5 8.14 6.02 -18.16
C ASP A 5 7.52 5.11 -19.23
N SER A 6 8.35 4.36 -19.98
CA SER A 6 7.92 3.46 -21.04
C SER A 6 7.96 1.98 -20.65
N TYR A 7 8.31 1.67 -19.40
CA TYR A 7 8.39 0.29 -18.92
C TYR A 7 7.04 -0.41 -18.99
N ARG A 8 7.04 -1.61 -19.55
CA ARG A 8 5.85 -2.40 -19.82
C ARG A 8 5.48 -3.24 -18.60
N THR A 9 4.22 -3.19 -18.15
CA THR A 9 3.70 -4.07 -17.07
C THR A 9 3.93 -5.54 -17.43
N PRO A 10 4.31 -6.48 -16.55
CA PRO A 10 4.35 -7.91 -16.89
C PRO A 10 2.99 -8.43 -17.38
N ARG A 11 2.99 -9.38 -18.34
CA ARG A 11 1.76 -9.85 -18.99
C ARG A 11 0.80 -10.52 -18.01
N ALA A 12 1.32 -11.39 -17.13
CA ALA A 12 0.51 -12.07 -16.11
C ALA A 12 -0.22 -11.11 -15.17
N VAL A 13 0.40 -9.97 -14.82
CA VAL A 13 -0.22 -8.94 -13.98
C VAL A 13 -1.42 -8.30 -14.68
N TYR A 14 -1.26 -7.95 -15.97
CA TYR A 14 -2.38 -7.45 -16.76
C TYR A 14 -3.49 -8.49 -16.87
N ASP A 15 -3.16 -9.73 -17.24
CA ASP A 15 -4.13 -10.80 -17.47
C ASP A 15 -4.91 -11.17 -16.18
N PHE A 16 -4.27 -11.09 -15.01
CA PHE A 16 -4.93 -11.30 -13.71
C PHE A 16 -6.12 -10.34 -13.49
N TYR A 17 -5.95 -9.07 -13.86
CA TYR A 17 -7.01 -8.07 -13.77
C TYR A 17 -7.95 -8.12 -14.96
N ASP A 18 -7.44 -8.36 -16.16
CA ASP A 18 -8.26 -8.46 -17.37
C ASP A 18 -9.28 -9.61 -17.27
N HIS A 19 -8.92 -10.70 -16.60
CA HIS A 19 -9.85 -11.79 -16.29
C HIS A 19 -11.03 -11.35 -15.39
N GLN A 20 -10.83 -10.36 -14.51
CA GLN A 20 -11.86 -9.87 -13.59
C GLN A 20 -12.67 -8.71 -14.18
N TYR A 21 -12.01 -7.82 -14.94
CA TYR A 21 -12.58 -6.53 -15.35
C TYR A 21 -12.79 -6.41 -16.86
N HIS A 22 -12.23 -7.32 -17.67
CA HIS A 22 -12.36 -7.39 -19.14
C HIS A 22 -12.08 -6.04 -19.82
N PHE A 23 -10.81 -5.66 -19.88
CA PHE A 23 -10.41 -4.33 -20.30
C PHE A 23 -10.68 -4.09 -21.79
N VAL A 24 -11.34 -2.97 -22.07
CA VAL A 24 -11.65 -2.55 -23.44
C VAL A 24 -10.58 -1.61 -24.03
N LEU A 25 -9.67 -1.10 -23.20
CA LEU A 25 -8.69 -0.09 -23.57
C LEU A 25 -7.50 -0.09 -22.61
N ASP A 26 -6.30 0.15 -23.13
CA ASP A 26 -5.12 0.56 -22.37
C ASP A 26 -4.92 2.09 -22.50
N ALA A 27 -5.25 2.82 -21.44
CA ALA A 27 -5.45 4.27 -21.50
C ALA A 27 -4.16 5.10 -21.46
N ALA A 28 -2.99 4.48 -21.25
CA ALA A 28 -1.70 5.18 -21.26
C ALA A 28 -0.59 4.22 -21.70
N ALA A 29 -0.34 4.17 -23.00
CA ALA A 29 0.63 3.26 -23.58
C ALA A 29 1.35 3.86 -24.80
N SER A 30 2.00 2.99 -25.55
CA SER A 30 2.70 3.20 -26.82
C SER A 30 2.61 1.90 -27.61
N ASP A 31 2.93 1.96 -28.90
CA ASP A 31 2.86 0.81 -29.81
C ASP A 31 3.68 -0.41 -29.32
N ILE A 32 4.72 -0.18 -28.52
CA ILE A 32 5.63 -1.23 -28.03
C ILE A 32 5.30 -1.74 -26.63
N ASN A 33 4.59 -0.94 -25.82
CA ASN A 33 4.32 -1.27 -24.42
C ASN A 33 2.85 -1.55 -24.08
N ALA A 34 1.94 -1.36 -25.05
CA ALA A 34 0.52 -1.61 -24.87
C ALA A 34 0.21 -3.04 -24.40
N ARG A 35 -0.80 -3.15 -23.54
CA ARG A 35 -1.34 -4.43 -23.03
C ARG A 35 -2.72 -4.79 -23.58
N SER A 36 -3.42 -3.83 -24.16
CA SER A 36 -4.66 -4.05 -24.89
C SER A 36 -4.45 -3.80 -26.40
N PRO A 37 -5.20 -4.49 -27.30
CA PRO A 37 -5.19 -4.18 -28.73
C PRO A 37 -5.61 -2.73 -29.05
N ARG A 38 -6.43 -2.13 -28.19
CA ARG A 38 -6.80 -0.72 -28.27
C ARG A 38 -6.08 0.03 -27.17
N TYR A 39 -5.40 1.10 -27.53
CA TYR A 39 -4.63 1.88 -26.58
C TYR A 39 -4.53 3.35 -26.98
N ILE A 40 -4.20 4.20 -26.01
CA ILE A 40 -3.96 5.63 -26.22
C ILE A 40 -2.46 5.89 -26.11
N THR A 41 -1.87 6.47 -27.16
CA THR A 41 -0.46 6.86 -27.20
C THR A 41 -0.21 8.23 -26.58
N GLU A 42 1.06 8.54 -26.29
CA GLU A 42 1.48 9.88 -25.87
C GLU A 42 0.98 10.97 -26.85
N GLN A 43 1.09 10.73 -28.16
CA GLN A 43 0.69 11.71 -29.19
C GLN A 43 -0.82 11.94 -29.20
N GLN A 44 -1.62 10.92 -28.87
CA GLN A 44 -3.06 11.05 -28.75
C GLN A 44 -3.46 11.78 -27.45
N ASN A 45 -2.61 11.76 -26.43
CA ASN A 45 -2.82 12.39 -25.12
C ASN A 45 -4.10 11.90 -24.42
N THR A 46 -3.92 11.07 -23.39
CA THR A 46 -5.06 10.48 -22.65
C THR A 46 -5.97 11.51 -21.97
N HIS A 47 -5.45 12.70 -21.64
CA HIS A 47 -6.21 13.75 -20.98
C HIS A 47 -7.21 14.43 -21.93
N GLU A 48 -6.92 14.39 -23.24
CA GLU A 48 -7.70 15.03 -24.30
C GLU A 48 -8.53 14.01 -25.10
N THR A 49 -8.06 12.77 -25.21
CA THR A 49 -8.71 11.70 -25.97
C THR A 49 -10.05 11.28 -25.36
N ASN A 50 -11.05 11.07 -26.21
CA ASN A 50 -12.31 10.43 -25.82
C ASN A 50 -12.13 8.92 -25.66
N TRP A 51 -12.18 8.40 -24.42
CA TRP A 51 -11.94 6.98 -24.13
C TRP A 51 -13.00 6.05 -24.71
N PHE A 52 -14.28 6.47 -24.83
CA PHE A 52 -15.29 5.65 -25.52
C PHE A 52 -14.95 5.51 -27.00
N HIS A 53 -14.47 6.57 -27.66
CA HIS A 53 -14.09 6.50 -29.06
C HIS A 53 -12.82 5.66 -29.26
N ALA A 54 -11.85 5.76 -28.35
CA ALA A 54 -10.67 4.90 -28.39
C ALA A 54 -11.04 3.41 -28.22
N ALA A 55 -11.91 3.09 -27.26
CA ALA A 55 -12.34 1.73 -26.94
C ALA A 55 -13.29 1.12 -28.00
N PHE A 56 -14.22 1.88 -28.54
CA PHE A 56 -15.33 1.33 -29.37
C PHE A 56 -15.38 1.89 -30.79
N GLY A 57 -14.55 2.87 -31.12
CA GLY A 57 -14.64 3.64 -32.36
C GLY A 57 -15.59 4.84 -32.25
N ALA A 58 -15.41 5.81 -33.15
CA ALA A 58 -16.34 6.93 -33.29
C ALA A 58 -17.74 6.41 -33.69
N PRO A 59 -18.82 7.11 -33.32
CA PRO A 59 -20.16 6.81 -33.83
C PRO A 59 -20.15 6.75 -35.36
N SER A 60 -20.78 5.73 -35.95
CA SER A 60 -20.74 5.48 -37.40
C SER A 60 -21.84 6.20 -38.19
N ASP A 61 -22.79 6.87 -37.53
CA ASP A 61 -23.83 7.66 -38.20
C ASP A 61 -23.80 9.13 -37.78
N ALA A 62 -24.40 9.98 -38.62
CA ALA A 62 -24.46 11.43 -38.45
C ALA A 62 -25.37 11.89 -37.28
N LEU A 63 -26.03 10.95 -36.60
CA LEU A 63 -26.95 11.22 -35.48
C LEU A 63 -26.30 11.00 -34.12
N GLY A 64 -25.12 10.37 -34.03
CA GLY A 64 -24.34 10.31 -32.80
C GLY A 64 -24.99 9.51 -31.66
N GLU A 65 -26.17 8.93 -31.88
CA GLU A 65 -26.90 8.11 -30.91
C GLU A 65 -26.46 6.65 -31.01
N THR A 66 -25.19 6.41 -30.70
CA THR A 66 -24.77 5.10 -30.22
C THR A 66 -25.17 4.99 -28.76
N HIS A 67 -26.12 4.10 -28.43
CA HIS A 67 -26.60 3.78 -27.07
C HIS A 67 -25.53 4.03 -26.00
N PRO A 68 -25.58 5.18 -25.28
CA PRO A 68 -24.60 5.52 -24.26
C PRO A 68 -24.48 4.43 -23.20
N GLU A 69 -25.62 3.82 -22.83
CA GLU A 69 -25.72 2.68 -21.93
C GLU A 69 -24.90 1.46 -22.40
N ALA A 70 -24.81 1.20 -23.71
CA ALA A 70 -24.02 0.08 -24.25
C ALA A 70 -22.50 0.32 -24.14
N ARG A 71 -22.09 1.58 -23.96
CA ARG A 71 -20.69 1.99 -23.85
C ARG A 71 -20.24 2.17 -22.41
N THR A 72 -21.16 2.23 -21.45
CA THR A 72 -20.87 2.34 -20.01
C THR A 72 -20.75 0.97 -19.34
N GLY A 73 -20.16 0.92 -18.14
CA GLY A 73 -20.00 -0.32 -17.37
C GLY A 73 -18.73 -1.11 -17.70
N HIS A 74 -17.95 -0.67 -18.68
CA HIS A 74 -16.68 -1.28 -19.08
C HIS A 74 -15.51 -0.73 -18.28
N TYR A 75 -14.40 -1.47 -18.24
CA TYR A 75 -13.18 -1.07 -17.57
C TYR A 75 -12.05 -0.80 -18.55
N VAL A 76 -11.18 0.13 -18.18
CA VAL A 76 -9.92 0.37 -18.87
C VAL A 76 -8.74 0.02 -17.95
N TRP A 77 -7.63 -0.36 -18.57
CA TRP A 77 -6.35 -0.51 -17.90
C TRP A 77 -5.57 0.80 -17.96
N MET A 78 -4.80 1.10 -16.91
CA MET A 78 -3.86 2.22 -16.92
C MET A 78 -2.58 1.89 -16.15
N ASN A 79 -1.45 2.05 -16.81
CA ASN A 79 -0.13 2.13 -16.19
C ASN A 79 0.51 3.48 -16.57
N PRO A 80 0.20 4.58 -15.85
CA PRO A 80 0.61 5.92 -16.24
C PRO A 80 2.14 6.11 -16.10
N PRO A 81 2.73 7.14 -16.73
CA PRO A 81 4.10 7.55 -16.43
C PRO A 81 4.22 7.97 -14.96
N TYR A 82 5.17 7.37 -14.25
CA TYR A 82 5.33 7.54 -12.80
C TYR A 82 5.94 8.88 -12.41
N SER A 83 6.48 9.62 -13.37
CA SER A 83 7.00 10.98 -13.19
C SER A 83 5.91 12.00 -12.83
N ASN A 84 4.65 11.79 -13.25
CA ASN A 84 3.55 12.72 -12.96
C ASN A 84 2.16 12.05 -12.98
N ILE A 85 1.81 11.37 -11.89
CA ILE A 85 0.57 10.57 -11.79
C ILE A 85 -0.69 11.43 -11.59
N GLY A 86 -0.58 12.59 -10.94
CA GLY A 86 -1.74 13.42 -10.53
C GLY A 86 -2.75 13.71 -11.65
N PRO A 87 -2.33 14.20 -12.83
CA PRO A 87 -3.24 14.45 -13.95
C PRO A 87 -3.97 13.21 -14.46
N PHE A 88 -3.36 12.03 -14.35
CA PHE A 88 -3.99 10.76 -14.73
C PHE A 88 -5.09 10.37 -13.75
N VAL A 89 -4.91 10.63 -12.45
CA VAL A 89 -5.96 10.43 -11.44
C VAL A 89 -7.19 11.28 -11.76
N GLU A 90 -7.02 12.58 -12.06
CA GLU A 90 -8.15 13.44 -12.44
C GLU A 90 -8.83 12.97 -13.73
N THR A 91 -8.05 12.45 -14.68
CA THR A 91 -8.59 11.90 -15.94
C THR A 91 -9.44 10.66 -15.68
N VAL A 92 -8.97 9.76 -14.81
CA VAL A 92 -9.76 8.58 -14.39
C VAL A 92 -11.05 9.01 -13.72
N ILE A 93 -11.01 9.95 -12.77
CA ILE A 93 -12.20 10.43 -12.06
C ILE A 93 -13.23 11.01 -13.04
N LYS A 94 -12.78 11.78 -14.04
CA LYS A 94 -13.63 12.33 -15.11
C LYS A 94 -14.33 11.22 -15.92
N TRP A 95 -13.64 10.13 -16.25
CA TRP A 95 -14.21 9.02 -17.02
C TRP A 95 -15.06 8.07 -16.17
N GLN A 96 -14.69 7.89 -14.91
CA GLN A 96 -15.48 7.18 -13.90
C GLN A 96 -16.88 7.77 -13.78
N ALA A 97 -16.98 9.10 -13.68
CA ALA A 97 -18.26 9.82 -13.62
C ALA A 97 -19.12 9.62 -14.88
N LYS A 98 -18.50 9.29 -16.02
CA LYS A 98 -19.18 8.99 -17.29
C LYS A 98 -19.50 7.51 -17.47
N GLY A 99 -19.13 6.65 -16.52
CA GLY A 99 -19.44 5.22 -16.56
C GLY A 99 -18.35 4.33 -17.15
N LEU A 100 -17.10 4.79 -17.24
CA LEU A 100 -15.95 3.91 -17.50
C LEU A 100 -15.19 3.65 -16.21
N GLY A 101 -15.04 2.39 -15.83
CA GLY A 101 -14.17 1.99 -14.76
C GLY A 101 -12.71 2.03 -15.18
N CYS A 102 -11.80 2.07 -14.21
CA CYS A 102 -10.37 2.01 -14.45
C CYS A 102 -9.68 1.18 -13.38
N VAL A 103 -8.78 0.29 -13.80
CA VAL A 103 -7.77 -0.32 -12.92
C VAL A 103 -6.45 0.37 -13.22
N MET A 104 -5.94 1.11 -12.24
CA MET A 104 -4.73 1.90 -12.37
C MET A 104 -3.60 1.29 -11.53
N LEU A 105 -2.49 0.94 -12.17
CA LEU A 105 -1.25 0.47 -11.53
C LEU A 105 -0.35 1.66 -11.19
N VAL A 106 0.03 1.80 -9.93
CA VAL A 106 0.93 2.87 -9.45
C VAL A 106 1.96 2.33 -8.45
N MET A 107 3.00 3.12 -8.15
CA MET A 107 3.86 2.81 -7.01
C MET A 107 3.07 2.94 -5.71
N MET A 108 3.40 2.11 -4.71
CA MET A 108 2.82 2.17 -3.37
C MET A 108 3.38 3.35 -2.58
N ASP A 109 2.91 4.55 -2.90
CA ASP A 109 3.26 5.79 -2.21
C ASP A 109 1.98 6.45 -1.70
N GLN A 110 1.73 6.32 -0.40
CA GLN A 110 0.46 6.74 0.21
C GLN A 110 0.52 8.13 0.85
N SER A 111 1.73 8.69 0.95
CA SER A 111 1.98 10.00 1.60
C SER A 111 1.75 11.21 0.68
N VAL A 112 1.50 10.96 -0.60
CA VAL A 112 1.50 11.95 -1.68
C VAL A 112 0.10 12.44 -2.03
N GLY A 113 0.00 13.68 -2.49
CA GLY A 113 -1.29 14.34 -2.77
C GLY A 113 -2.15 13.64 -3.81
N TRP A 114 -1.55 13.06 -4.86
CA TRP A 114 -2.31 12.31 -5.87
C TRP A 114 -2.95 11.04 -5.30
N PHE A 115 -2.32 10.40 -4.30
CA PHE A 115 -2.87 9.21 -3.67
C PHE A 115 -4.08 9.58 -2.82
N LYS A 116 -3.95 10.62 -1.98
CA LYS A 116 -5.10 11.18 -1.22
C LYS A 116 -6.27 11.47 -2.16
N ARG A 117 -6.00 12.12 -3.29
CA ARG A 117 -7.01 12.42 -4.30
C ARG A 117 -7.64 11.18 -4.93
N ALA A 118 -6.85 10.14 -5.17
CA ALA A 118 -7.35 8.90 -5.74
C ALA A 118 -8.26 8.14 -4.76
N VAL A 119 -7.88 8.03 -3.48
CA VAL A 119 -8.68 7.29 -2.47
C VAL A 119 -9.99 7.98 -2.12
N GLU A 120 -10.14 9.28 -2.38
CA GLU A 120 -11.43 9.98 -2.30
C GLU A 120 -12.45 9.46 -3.34
N HIS A 121 -12.01 8.78 -4.40
CA HIS A 121 -12.83 8.44 -5.56
C HIS A 121 -12.77 6.97 -5.99
N CYS A 122 -11.68 6.24 -5.71
CA CYS A 122 -11.59 4.82 -6.00
C CYS A 122 -12.41 4.00 -4.99
N GLN A 123 -12.83 2.80 -5.38
CA GLN A 123 -13.62 1.90 -4.54
C GLN A 123 -12.77 0.80 -3.93
N GLU A 124 -11.63 0.46 -4.54
CA GLU A 124 -10.72 -0.56 -4.02
C GLU A 124 -9.26 -0.11 -4.15
N VAL A 125 -8.46 -0.51 -3.16
CA VAL A 125 -7.00 -0.38 -3.14
C VAL A 125 -6.40 -1.77 -2.93
N HIS A 126 -5.61 -2.24 -3.88
CA HIS A 126 -4.97 -3.55 -3.79
C HIS A 126 -3.47 -3.38 -3.56
N LEU A 127 -2.99 -3.82 -2.41
CA LEU A 127 -1.60 -3.76 -2.03
C LEU A 127 -0.90 -5.05 -2.48
N VAL A 128 0.14 -4.92 -3.31
CA VAL A 128 0.94 -6.09 -3.71
C VAL A 128 1.90 -6.45 -2.58
N ILE A 129 1.84 -7.70 -2.12
CA ILE A 129 2.71 -8.28 -1.09
C ILE A 129 3.51 -9.46 -1.68
N GLY A 130 4.45 -10.04 -0.92
CA GLY A 130 5.22 -11.19 -1.42
C GLY A 130 6.31 -10.83 -2.46
N GLY A 131 6.71 -9.56 -2.52
CA GLY A 131 7.79 -9.07 -3.38
C GLY A 131 7.36 -7.92 -4.29
N ARG A 132 8.29 -7.48 -5.15
CA ARG A 132 8.08 -6.36 -6.08
C ARG A 132 7.78 -6.86 -7.48
N LEU A 133 6.97 -6.10 -8.21
CA LEU A 133 6.77 -6.35 -9.64
C LEU A 133 7.98 -5.86 -10.43
N SER A 134 8.55 -6.76 -11.23
CA SER A 134 9.63 -6.46 -12.16
C SER A 134 9.04 -6.09 -13.51
N PHE A 135 8.98 -4.79 -13.81
CA PHE A 135 8.50 -4.30 -15.11
C PHE A 135 9.44 -4.71 -16.24
N VAL A 136 8.92 -4.83 -17.45
CA VAL A 136 9.70 -5.23 -18.62
C VAL A 136 10.23 -4.01 -19.34
N ASP A 137 11.54 -3.95 -19.53
CA ASP A 137 12.19 -2.89 -20.29
C ASP A 137 11.75 -2.98 -21.77
N PRO A 138 11.28 -1.88 -22.38
CA PRO A 138 10.74 -1.91 -23.73
C PRO A 138 11.79 -2.15 -24.82
N VAL A 139 13.08 -1.93 -24.52
CA VAL A 139 14.19 -2.11 -25.46
C VAL A 139 14.82 -3.48 -25.30
N THR A 140 15.10 -3.89 -24.05
CA THR A 140 15.80 -5.16 -23.80
C THR A 140 14.87 -6.35 -23.63
N GLU A 141 13.55 -6.10 -23.49
CA GLU A 141 12.50 -7.08 -23.19
C GLU A 141 12.73 -7.94 -21.93
N LYS A 142 13.69 -7.53 -21.09
CA LYS A 142 14.00 -8.20 -19.84
C LYS A 142 13.35 -7.49 -18.66
N PRO A 143 13.06 -8.23 -17.57
CA PRO A 143 12.65 -7.61 -16.32
C PRO A 143 13.69 -6.59 -15.84
N ALA A 144 13.23 -5.42 -15.45
CA ALA A 144 14.03 -4.33 -14.91
C ALA A 144 14.57 -4.73 -13.54
N ASN A 145 15.88 -4.58 -13.35
CA ASN A 145 16.48 -4.66 -12.03
C ASN A 145 16.46 -3.28 -11.36
N GLY A 146 16.18 -3.24 -10.06
CA GLY A 146 16.29 -2.02 -9.26
C GLY A 146 14.99 -1.21 -9.05
N ASN A 147 13.81 -1.77 -9.34
CA ASN A 147 12.57 -1.19 -8.82
C ASN A 147 12.59 -1.25 -7.28
N ASN A 148 12.68 -0.08 -6.63
CA ASN A 148 12.82 0.03 -5.18
C ASN A 148 11.50 0.30 -4.44
N LYS A 149 10.41 0.58 -5.17
CA LYS A 149 9.09 0.83 -4.58
C LYS A 149 8.16 -0.37 -4.77
N GLY A 150 7.27 -0.57 -3.80
CA GLY A 150 6.16 -1.50 -3.95
C GLY A 150 5.18 -1.04 -5.03
N SER A 151 4.25 -1.91 -5.40
CA SER A 151 3.19 -1.60 -6.38
C SER A 151 1.83 -1.73 -5.71
N MET A 152 0.88 -0.93 -6.17
CA MET A 152 -0.52 -1.06 -5.78
C MET A 152 -1.43 -0.79 -6.97
N PHE A 153 -2.67 -1.26 -6.84
CA PHE A 153 -3.72 -1.01 -7.82
C PHE A 153 -4.83 -0.18 -7.18
N LEU A 154 -5.30 0.79 -7.94
CA LEU A 154 -6.45 1.61 -7.60
C LEU A 154 -7.57 1.25 -8.56
N VAL A 155 -8.69 0.77 -8.02
CA VAL A 155 -9.85 0.36 -8.82
C VAL A 155 -10.95 1.39 -8.67
N PHE A 156 -11.26 2.04 -9.78
CA PHE A 156 -12.37 2.96 -9.93
C PHE A 156 -13.49 2.22 -10.64
N HIS A 157 -14.60 1.95 -9.96
CA HIS A 157 -15.76 1.33 -10.59
C HIS A 157 -16.54 2.35 -11.42
N PRO A 158 -17.18 1.93 -12.54
CA PRO A 158 -18.10 2.77 -13.31
C PRO A 158 -19.12 3.46 -12.41
N PHE A 159 -19.29 4.77 -12.56
CA PHE A 159 -20.20 5.58 -11.71
C PHE A 159 -19.91 5.48 -10.21
N GLY A 160 -18.68 5.11 -9.85
CA GLY A 160 -18.22 5.05 -8.46
C GLY A 160 -18.43 6.39 -7.76
N ARG A 161 -18.93 6.32 -6.53
CA ARG A 161 -19.14 7.49 -5.68
C ARG A 161 -17.99 7.60 -4.69
N PRO A 162 -17.68 8.82 -4.20
CA PRO A 162 -16.74 8.99 -3.11
C PRO A 162 -17.11 8.11 -1.91
N CYS A 163 -16.18 7.26 -1.50
CA CYS A 163 -16.30 6.38 -0.35
C CYS A 163 -14.91 6.02 0.17
N ASP A 164 -14.82 5.54 1.41
CA ASP A 164 -13.59 4.91 1.89
C ASP A 164 -13.36 3.62 1.10
N PRO A 165 -12.22 3.46 0.40
CA PRO A 165 -12.00 2.30 -0.45
C PRO A 165 -11.74 1.05 0.37
N ARG A 166 -12.13 -0.11 -0.18
CA ARG A 166 -11.79 -1.40 0.40
C ARG A 166 -10.34 -1.73 0.13
N TYR A 167 -9.58 -2.00 1.18
CA TYR A 167 -8.20 -2.48 1.07
C TYR A 167 -8.15 -4.00 1.01
N ARG A 168 -7.34 -4.54 0.11
CA ARG A 168 -6.99 -5.97 0.10
C ARG A 168 -5.53 -6.17 -0.26
N HIS A 169 -4.97 -7.28 0.23
CA HIS A 169 -3.65 -7.73 -0.18
C HIS A 169 -3.77 -8.68 -1.37
N ILE A 170 -2.82 -8.59 -2.29
CA ILE A 170 -2.65 -9.52 -3.38
C ILE A 170 -1.22 -10.05 -3.30
N ASP A 171 -1.09 -11.37 -3.12
CA ASP A 171 0.21 -12.01 -3.20
C ASP A 171 0.75 -11.94 -4.62
N ARG A 172 2.00 -11.49 -4.75
CA ARG A 172 2.65 -11.25 -6.03
C ARG A 172 2.83 -12.54 -6.82
N ASP A 173 3.22 -13.63 -6.17
CA ASP A 173 3.51 -14.87 -6.89
C ASP A 173 2.19 -15.51 -7.35
N GLU A 174 1.14 -15.46 -6.53
CA GLU A 174 -0.21 -15.88 -6.94
C GLU A 174 -0.72 -15.07 -8.15
N MET A 175 -0.49 -13.75 -8.15
CA MET A 175 -0.86 -12.89 -9.28
C MET A 175 -0.06 -13.23 -10.55
N LEU A 176 1.23 -13.60 -10.41
CA LEU A 176 2.08 -13.95 -11.54
C LEU A 176 1.82 -15.35 -12.10
N GLU A 177 1.29 -16.28 -11.31
CA GLU A 177 0.79 -17.57 -11.79
C GLU A 177 -0.44 -17.43 -12.71
N GLY A 178 -1.14 -16.29 -12.63
CA GLY A 178 -2.26 -15.95 -13.50
C GLY A 178 -3.59 -16.62 -13.10
N PRO A 179 -4.62 -16.54 -13.95
CA PRO A 179 -6.00 -16.91 -13.60
C PRO A 179 -6.19 -18.40 -13.24
N VAL A 180 -5.24 -19.28 -13.59
CA VAL A 180 -5.28 -20.71 -13.21
C VAL A 180 -5.20 -20.88 -11.69
N SER A 181 -4.46 -20.01 -10.98
CA SER A 181 -4.33 -20.08 -9.52
C SER A 181 -5.61 -19.64 -8.80
N LEU A 182 -6.28 -18.59 -9.31
CA LEU A 182 -7.60 -18.14 -8.84
C LEU A 182 -8.67 -19.24 -8.99
N MET A 183 -8.69 -19.96 -10.13
CA MET A 183 -9.64 -21.06 -10.34
C MET A 183 -9.43 -22.21 -9.35
N ARG A 184 -8.19 -22.57 -9.03
CA ARG A 184 -7.88 -23.61 -8.03
C ARG A 184 -8.48 -23.30 -6.65
N LYS A 185 -8.43 -22.04 -6.21
CA LYS A 185 -9.03 -21.60 -4.94
C LYS A 185 -10.57 -21.58 -4.99
N SER A 186 -11.15 -21.18 -6.12
CA SER A 186 -12.62 -21.21 -6.28
C SER A 186 -13.18 -22.64 -6.31
N HIS A 187 -12.44 -23.59 -6.90
CA HIS A 187 -12.82 -25.01 -6.91
C HIS A 187 -12.62 -25.70 -5.56
N SER A 188 -11.58 -25.35 -4.79
CA SER A 188 -11.42 -25.87 -3.44
C SER A 188 -12.49 -25.35 -2.45
N HIS A 189 -13.14 -24.22 -2.75
CA HIS A 189 -14.20 -23.66 -1.91
C HIS A 189 -15.63 -24.11 -2.28
N ILE A 190 -15.85 -24.71 -3.46
CA ILE A 190 -17.21 -25.06 -3.95
C ILE A 190 -17.46 -26.58 -4.02
N GLN A 191 -16.45 -27.44 -3.88
CA GLN A 191 -16.69 -28.89 -3.78
C GLN A 191 -17.05 -29.34 -2.35
N GLY A 192 -18.31 -29.11 -1.99
CA GLY A 192 -18.93 -29.74 -0.84
C GLY A 192 -20.34 -29.21 -0.57
N THR A 193 -21.35 -29.70 -1.29
CA THR A 193 -22.70 -29.72 -0.72
C THR A 193 -22.62 -30.55 0.56
N ILE A 194 -23.05 -29.99 1.69
CA ILE A 194 -22.85 -30.48 3.06
C ILE A 194 -23.34 -31.93 3.30
N GLU A 195 -24.10 -32.52 2.38
CA GLU A 195 -24.84 -33.77 2.62
C GLU A 195 -24.15 -35.07 2.13
N GLN A 196 -22.92 -35.02 1.60
CA GLN A 196 -22.23 -36.26 1.13
C GLN A 196 -20.74 -36.31 1.47
N ARG A 197 -20.39 -36.16 2.76
CA ARG A 197 -19.11 -36.70 3.26
C ARG A 197 -19.36 -38.03 3.94
N SER A 198 -18.67 -39.09 3.49
CA SER A 198 -18.51 -40.29 4.31
C SER A 198 -17.57 -39.94 5.47
N ASP A 199 -17.95 -40.38 6.67
CA ASP A 199 -17.27 -40.07 7.93
C ASP A 199 -16.09 -41.03 8.14
N ASP A 200 -15.16 -41.04 7.18
CA ASP A 200 -13.98 -41.91 7.18
C ASP A 200 -12.75 -41.16 7.73
N ALA A 201 -12.95 -40.26 8.70
CA ALA A 201 -11.83 -39.63 9.40
C ALA A 201 -11.08 -40.70 10.21
N GLU A 202 -9.80 -40.91 9.89
CA GLU A 202 -8.91 -41.68 10.78
C GLU A 202 -8.94 -41.03 12.16
N GLU A 203 -9.10 -41.84 13.22
CA GLU A 203 -9.01 -41.38 14.60
C GLU A 203 -7.68 -40.65 14.78
N GLY A 204 -7.77 -39.33 14.94
CA GLY A 204 -6.61 -38.47 15.10
C GLY A 204 -5.76 -38.96 16.26
N GLU A 205 -4.46 -39.04 16.03
CA GLU A 205 -3.48 -39.36 17.06
C GLU A 205 -3.67 -38.40 18.24
N GLN A 206 -3.74 -38.95 19.45
CA GLN A 206 -4.03 -38.19 20.67
C GLN A 206 -2.90 -37.20 20.92
N ILE A 207 -3.09 -35.96 20.45
CA ILE A 207 -2.27 -34.81 20.83
C ILE A 207 -2.34 -34.71 22.35
N GLY A 208 -1.23 -35.01 23.00
CA GLY A 208 -1.09 -34.90 24.45
C GLY A 208 -1.51 -33.52 24.91
N GLU A 209 -2.15 -33.44 26.07
CA GLU A 209 -2.52 -32.20 26.74
C GLU A 209 -1.28 -31.30 26.86
N PHE A 210 -1.11 -30.38 25.91
CA PHE A 210 -0.31 -29.21 26.12
C PHE A 210 -1.22 -28.23 26.83
N GLU A 211 -1.10 -28.18 28.15
CA GLU A 211 -1.46 -26.99 28.92
C GLU A 211 -0.58 -25.84 28.40
N ALA A 212 -1.04 -25.19 27.33
CA ALA A 212 -0.56 -23.86 27.00
C ALA A 212 -1.08 -22.95 28.11
N GLU A 213 -0.26 -22.76 29.16
CA GLU A 213 -0.43 -21.65 30.07
C GLU A 213 -0.60 -20.40 29.20
N GLN A 214 -1.79 -19.81 29.23
CA GLN A 214 -2.03 -18.51 28.62
C GLN A 214 -1.12 -17.52 29.34
N ILE A 215 0.02 -17.22 28.73
CA ILE A 215 0.91 -16.19 29.22
C ILE A 215 0.15 -14.87 29.06
N ASP A 216 -0.01 -14.18 30.19
CA ASP A 216 -0.64 -12.87 30.25
C ASP A 216 0.10 -11.91 29.31
N ILE A 217 -0.64 -11.13 28.53
CA ILE A 217 -0.08 -10.20 27.55
C ILE A 217 0.82 -9.16 28.22
N ASP A 218 0.55 -8.86 29.50
CA ASP A 218 1.37 -7.97 30.33
C ASP A 218 2.74 -8.61 30.67
N GLU A 219 2.79 -9.94 30.83
CA GLU A 219 4.03 -10.69 31.07
C GLU A 219 4.88 -10.82 29.80
N GLN A 220 4.23 -10.81 28.63
CA GLN A 220 4.89 -10.85 27.33
C GLN A 220 5.54 -9.50 26.98
N ILE A 221 4.89 -8.38 27.33
CA ILE A 221 5.47 -7.03 27.21
C ILE A 221 6.68 -6.86 28.14
N ALA A 222 6.62 -7.42 29.35
CA ALA A 222 7.75 -7.38 30.29
C ALA A 222 8.97 -8.20 29.82
N ARG A 223 8.77 -9.22 28.97
CA ARG A 223 9.85 -10.07 28.41
C ARG A 223 10.51 -9.48 27.17
N ASP A 224 9.85 -8.55 26.46
CA ASP A 224 10.32 -8.00 25.18
C ASP A 224 11.05 -6.64 25.35
N SER A 225 11.79 -6.49 26.46
CA SER A 225 12.62 -5.31 26.74
C SER A 225 13.90 -5.30 25.89
N THR A 226 13.78 -5.37 24.56
CA THR A 226 14.86 -4.99 23.64
C THR A 226 14.68 -3.52 23.26
N VAL A 227 15.31 -2.71 24.11
CA VAL A 227 15.45 -1.26 24.19
C VAL A 227 16.07 -0.65 22.91
N SER A 228 15.42 -0.70 21.75
CA SER A 228 16.06 -0.24 20.50
C SER A 228 15.22 0.63 19.55
N ASN A 229 13.91 0.83 19.76
CA ASN A 229 13.10 1.61 18.80
C ASN A 229 12.02 2.51 19.43
N SER A 230 12.18 2.93 20.68
CA SER A 230 11.27 3.88 21.31
C SER A 230 11.49 5.30 20.73
N VAL A 231 10.62 5.73 19.82
CA VAL A 231 10.61 7.10 19.30
C VAL A 231 9.79 8.00 20.24
N TRP A 232 10.46 8.87 20.99
CA TRP A 232 9.81 9.77 21.95
C TRP A 232 9.24 11.05 21.28
N PRO A 233 8.15 11.63 21.82
CA PRO A 233 7.70 12.97 21.42
C PRO A 233 8.82 14.01 21.55
N ILE A 234 8.84 15.01 20.67
CA ILE A 234 9.89 16.05 20.64
C ILE A 234 9.97 16.78 21.99
N GLU A 235 8.83 16.99 22.65
CA GLU A 235 8.75 17.64 23.96
C GLU A 235 9.48 16.83 25.05
N VAL A 236 9.32 15.51 25.05
CA VAL A 236 9.99 14.59 25.98
C VAL A 236 11.50 14.58 25.72
N MET A 237 11.89 14.54 24.44
CA MET A 237 13.31 14.59 24.05
C MET A 237 13.97 15.91 24.46
N ASN A 238 13.24 17.04 24.40
CA ASN A 238 13.75 18.34 24.80
C ASN A 238 13.93 18.45 26.31
N ILE A 239 13.00 17.89 27.10
CA ILE A 239 13.14 17.80 28.57
C ILE A 239 14.40 17.01 28.94
N ALA A 240 14.61 15.85 28.33
CA ALA A 240 15.79 15.02 28.61
C ALA A 240 17.09 15.77 28.30
N LYS A 241 17.16 16.46 27.15
CA LYS A 241 18.34 17.27 26.76
C LYS A 241 18.61 18.42 27.74
N GLU A 242 17.57 19.15 28.15
CA GLU A 242 17.68 20.26 29.10
C GLU A 242 18.19 19.79 30.48
N VAL A 243 17.72 18.63 30.95
CA VAL A 243 18.20 18.04 32.21
C VAL A 243 19.69 17.70 32.11
N PHE A 244 20.13 17.08 31.02
CA PHE A 244 21.56 16.78 30.82
C PHE A 244 22.43 18.04 30.78
N GLU A 245 21.94 19.10 30.13
CA GLU A 245 22.63 20.40 30.08
C GLU A 245 22.75 21.04 31.47
N ARG A 246 21.67 21.03 32.26
CA ARG A 246 21.66 21.54 33.64
C ARG A 246 22.55 20.74 34.59
N CYS A 247 22.65 19.43 34.38
CA CYS A 247 23.55 18.55 35.14
C CYS A 247 25.02 18.61 34.67
N GLY A 248 25.31 19.31 33.55
CA GLY A 248 26.67 19.44 33.01
C GLY A 248 27.23 18.14 32.41
N ILE A 249 26.37 17.20 32.02
CA ILE A 249 26.75 15.89 31.47
C ILE A 249 27.00 16.04 29.97
N LYS A 250 28.25 15.83 29.52
CA LYS A 250 28.66 16.02 28.12
C LYS A 250 28.57 14.76 27.26
N GLU A 251 28.64 13.58 27.88
CA GLU A 251 28.52 12.29 27.21
C GLU A 251 27.42 11.48 27.90
N THR A 252 26.38 11.12 27.14
CA THR A 252 25.23 10.36 27.63
C THR A 252 25.16 9.02 26.91
N THR A 253 24.96 7.92 27.63
CA THR A 253 24.67 6.64 26.98
C THR A 253 23.23 6.63 26.45
N GLU A 254 22.97 5.81 25.43
CA GLU A 254 21.63 5.63 24.87
C GLU A 254 20.62 5.15 25.93
N ILE A 255 21.09 4.30 26.85
CA ILE A 255 20.30 3.81 28.00
C ILE A 255 19.92 4.96 28.93
N GLN A 256 20.88 5.80 29.34
CA GLN A 256 20.61 6.95 30.21
C GLN A 256 19.65 7.95 29.57
N PHE A 257 19.79 8.19 28.27
CA PHE A 257 18.89 9.06 27.53
C PHE A 257 17.47 8.50 27.49
N GLN A 258 17.34 7.18 27.30
CA GLN A 258 16.04 6.52 27.27
C GLN A 258 15.34 6.50 28.63
N GLU A 259 16.05 6.14 29.71
CA GLU A 259 15.51 6.15 31.08
C GLU A 259 14.95 7.55 31.45
N LEU A 260 15.68 8.59 31.05
CA LEU A 260 15.26 9.96 31.30
C LEU A 260 14.03 10.36 30.47
N CYS A 261 13.93 9.88 29.23
CA CYS A 261 12.75 10.09 28.39
C CYS A 261 11.52 9.34 28.94
N GLU A 262 11.70 8.12 29.46
CA GLU A 262 10.63 7.34 30.08
C GLU A 262 10.06 8.06 31.30
N GLU A 263 10.94 8.56 32.18
CA GLU A 263 10.56 9.32 33.37
C GLU A 263 9.88 10.65 33.03
N ALA A 264 10.46 11.42 32.10
CA ALA A 264 9.87 12.67 31.64
C ALA A 264 8.49 12.46 31.00
N ASN A 265 8.31 11.38 30.22
CA ASN A 265 7.01 11.06 29.63
C ASN A 265 5.99 10.64 30.70
N ARG A 266 6.40 9.87 31.71
CA ARG A 266 5.53 9.48 32.83
C ARG A 266 4.98 10.70 33.56
N GLN A 267 5.85 11.62 34.00
CA GLN A 267 5.41 12.81 34.72
C GLN A 267 4.55 13.74 33.84
N ARG A 268 4.83 13.80 32.54
CA ARG A 268 3.99 14.56 31.61
C ARG A 268 2.58 13.97 31.48
N LEU A 269 2.47 12.64 31.43
CA LEU A 269 1.16 11.95 31.39
C LEU A 269 0.37 12.13 32.69
N ASP A 270 1.07 12.26 33.83
CA ASP A 270 0.49 12.58 35.13
C ASP A 270 0.08 14.06 35.28
N GLY A 271 0.36 14.90 34.27
CA GLY A 271 -0.07 16.29 34.20
C GLY A 271 0.84 17.30 34.91
N TYR A 272 2.08 16.92 35.24
CA TYR A 272 3.04 17.84 35.83
C TYR A 272 3.50 18.92 34.83
N PRO A 273 3.67 20.19 35.27
CA PRO A 273 4.25 21.24 34.44
C PRO A 273 5.70 20.94 34.05
N THR A 274 6.10 21.31 32.84
CA THR A 274 7.44 21.03 32.29
C THR A 274 8.58 21.49 33.20
N ASP A 275 8.48 22.70 33.78
CA ASP A 275 9.53 23.23 34.68
C ASP A 275 9.70 22.36 35.93
N SER A 276 8.60 21.86 36.50
CA SER A 276 8.62 20.97 37.67
C SER A 276 9.21 19.60 37.34
N ILE A 277 8.95 19.08 36.13
CA ILE A 277 9.54 17.82 35.65
C ILE A 277 11.05 17.97 35.50
N ILE A 278 11.52 19.06 34.89
CA ILE A 278 12.96 19.31 34.72
C ILE A 278 13.65 19.42 36.08
N ASP A 279 13.07 20.18 37.02
CA ASP A 279 13.66 20.38 38.35
C ASP A 279 13.72 19.07 39.14
N ASP A 280 12.66 18.25 39.12
CA ASP A 280 12.64 16.93 39.77
C ASP A 280 13.68 15.98 39.18
N LEU A 281 13.75 15.90 37.85
CA LEU A 281 14.72 15.07 37.15
C LEU A 281 16.16 15.49 37.46
N VAL A 282 16.46 16.80 37.44
CA VAL A 282 17.80 17.32 37.79
C VAL A 282 18.19 16.96 39.23
N MET A 283 17.24 16.99 40.17
CA MET A 283 17.52 16.62 41.57
C MET A 283 17.80 15.13 41.76
N ASN A 284 17.20 14.28 40.92
CA ASN A 284 17.30 12.82 41.02
C ASN A 284 18.45 12.22 40.18
N MET A 285 19.18 13.04 39.42
CA MET A 285 20.35 12.58 38.65
C MET A 285 21.52 12.21 39.58
N PRO A 286 22.19 11.05 39.36
CA PRO A 286 23.31 10.63 40.19
C PRO A 286 24.49 11.59 40.03
N THR A 287 24.80 12.35 41.09
CA THR A 287 26.01 13.18 41.13
C THR A 287 27.24 12.27 41.16
N GLU A 288 28.15 12.39 40.20
CA GLU A 288 29.45 11.72 40.26
C GLU A 288 30.13 12.04 41.61
N LYS A 289 30.39 11.01 42.41
CA LYS A 289 31.22 11.14 43.60
C LYS A 289 32.61 11.61 43.15
N LYS A 290 32.98 12.83 43.51
CA LYS A 290 34.38 13.29 43.47
C LYS A 290 35.27 12.22 44.11
N PRO A 291 36.35 11.78 43.44
CA PRO A 291 37.30 10.87 44.07
C PRO A 291 37.90 11.57 45.28
N CYS A 292 37.73 10.95 46.45
CA CYS A 292 38.37 11.38 47.69
C CYS A 292 39.88 11.19 47.51
N ALA A 293 40.65 12.26 47.71
CA ALA A 293 42.10 12.21 47.68
C ALA A 293 42.62 11.30 48.81
N ALA A 294 43.49 10.36 48.46
CA ALA A 294 44.44 9.70 49.34
C ALA A 294 45.76 9.53 48.58
#